data_AF-D6SMZ2-F1
#
_entry.id   AF-D6SMZ2-F1
#
_cell.length_a   1.000
_cell.length_b   1.000
_cell.length_c   1.000
_cell.angle_alpha   90.00
_cell.angle_beta   90.00
_cell.angle_gamma   90.00
#
_symmetry.space_group_name_H-M   'P 1'
#
loop_
_entity.id
_entity.type
_entity.pdbx_description
1 polymer ?
#
loop_
_entity_poly.entity_id
_entity_poly.type
_entity_poly.pdbx_seq_one_letter_code
_entity_poly.pdbx_strand_id
1 'polypeptide(L)'
;MSEEAKATGKFWTLVWSNRQKGSYLLSNYETTHIKSLPNGWLLRHRFMGGKYFTRSSIIFVPDPAHTWEADHIEVQWERIYSRKTPNHVEYTNRLKTPQGWVIKEFFSTKRSASKEGTTCLSLTYFEDKDHQWVGVRLF
;
A
#
# COMPACT_ATOMS: atom_id res chain seq x y z
N MET A 1 -37.84 -16.62 10.80
CA MET A 1 -36.96 -15.91 9.86
C MET A 1 -36.14 -14.94 10.70
N SER A 2 -34.88 -15.29 10.95
CA SER A 2 -34.00 -14.61 11.89
C SER A 2 -33.62 -13.20 11.40
N GLU A 3 -33.45 -12.31 12.38
CA GLU A 3 -33.02 -10.92 12.27
C GLU A 3 -31.57 -10.77 11.73
N GLU A 4 -31.27 -11.27 10.53
CA GLU A 4 -30.08 -10.85 9.79
C GLU A 4 -30.37 -9.53 9.06
N ALA A 5 -30.69 -8.51 9.85
CA ALA A 5 -30.63 -7.14 9.42
C ALA A 5 -29.16 -6.83 9.05
N LYS A 6 -28.92 -6.80 7.74
CA LYS A 6 -27.66 -6.52 7.05
C LYS A 6 -26.89 -5.33 7.65
N ALA A 7 -26.07 -5.59 8.66
CA ALA A 7 -24.89 -4.78 8.92
C ALA A 7 -23.91 -5.03 7.75
N THR A 8 -24.09 -4.30 6.65
CA THR A 8 -23.09 -4.24 5.57
C THR A 8 -21.92 -3.40 6.05
N GLY A 9 -21.21 -3.90 7.07
CA GLY A 9 -19.97 -3.31 7.54
C GLY A 9 -18.98 -3.20 6.38
N LYS A 10 -18.24 -2.09 6.31
CA LYS A 10 -17.21 -1.92 5.30
C LYS A 10 -16.20 -3.06 5.43
N PHE A 11 -16.03 -3.88 4.37
CA PHE A 11 -15.07 -4.99 4.39
C PHE A 11 -13.63 -4.49 4.56
N TRP A 12 -13.30 -3.32 4.00
CA TRP A 12 -11.97 -2.72 4.07
C TRP A 12 -11.99 -1.47 4.96
N THR A 13 -11.01 -1.36 5.85
CA THR A 13 -10.73 -0.14 6.64
C THR A 13 -9.65 0.66 5.93
N LEU A 14 -9.91 1.93 5.61
CA LEU A 14 -8.90 2.86 5.07
C LEU A 14 -8.02 3.35 6.21
N VAL A 15 -6.71 3.10 6.13
CA VAL A 15 -5.73 3.51 7.16
C VAL A 15 -4.72 4.53 6.66
N TRP A 16 -4.64 4.76 5.35
CA TRP A 16 -3.74 5.75 4.79
C TRP A 16 -4.16 6.22 3.41
N SER A 17 -3.92 7.50 3.14
CA SER A 17 -3.96 8.06 1.79
C SER A 17 -2.99 9.22 1.65
N ASN A 18 -2.38 9.38 0.47
CA ASN A 18 -1.63 10.59 0.12
C ASN A 18 -2.53 11.72 -0.40
N ARG A 19 -3.86 11.57 -0.34
CA ARG A 19 -4.81 12.59 -0.79
C ARG A 19 -4.84 13.75 0.19
N GLN A 20 -4.43 14.92 -0.28
CA GLN A 20 -4.84 16.15 0.36
C GLN A 20 -6.33 16.41 0.09
N LYS A 21 -7.12 16.71 1.14
CA LYS A 21 -8.53 17.11 1.00
C LYS A 21 -8.62 18.26 -0.02
N GLY A 22 -9.28 18.05 -1.17
CA GLY A 22 -9.64 19.11 -2.11
C GLY A 22 -9.14 19.00 -3.56
N SER A 23 -8.17 18.13 -3.87
CA SER A 23 -7.69 17.96 -5.26
C SER A 23 -8.40 16.79 -5.94
N TYR A 24 -9.42 17.08 -6.76
CA TYR A 24 -10.24 16.08 -7.46
C TYR A 24 -9.87 15.89 -8.93
N LEU A 25 -8.95 16.67 -9.49
CA LEU A 25 -8.83 16.74 -10.94
C LEU A 25 -7.62 16.01 -11.53
N LEU A 26 -6.39 16.13 -11.00
CA LEU A 26 -5.22 15.43 -11.59
C LEU A 26 -4.08 15.28 -10.56
N SER A 27 -3.79 14.04 -10.10
CA SER A 27 -2.51 13.61 -9.48
C SER A 27 -2.54 12.09 -9.18
N ASN A 28 -1.38 11.50 -8.88
CA ASN A 28 -1.25 10.12 -8.43
C ASN A 28 -1.84 9.97 -7.02
N TYR A 29 -2.94 9.22 -6.90
CA TYR A 29 -3.58 8.92 -5.62
C TYR A 29 -3.20 7.53 -5.16
N GLU A 30 -2.77 7.41 -3.92
CA GLU A 30 -2.47 6.14 -3.29
C GLU A 30 -3.31 5.96 -2.04
N THR A 31 -3.68 4.71 -1.76
CA THR A 31 -4.35 4.33 -0.52
C THR A 31 -3.90 3.00 0.01
N THR A 32 -3.87 2.90 1.33
CA THR A 32 -3.68 1.64 2.05
C THR A 32 -4.95 1.31 2.80
N HIS A 33 -5.45 0.10 2.60
CA HIS A 33 -6.56 -0.47 3.36
C HIS A 33 -6.08 -1.71 4.07
N ILE A 34 -6.76 -2.05 5.14
CA ILE A 34 -6.56 -3.28 5.86
C ILE A 34 -7.87 -4.01 6.11
N LYS A 35 -7.75 -5.30 6.39
CA LYS A 35 -8.79 -6.13 6.96
C LYS A 35 -8.15 -7.08 7.97
N SER A 36 -8.59 -7.00 9.22
CA SER A 36 -8.22 -7.98 10.25
C SER A 36 -8.68 -9.37 9.84
N LEU A 37 -7.80 -10.35 9.99
CA LEU A 37 -8.04 -11.78 9.82
C LEU A 37 -7.48 -12.52 11.03
N PRO A 38 -7.86 -13.79 11.28
CA PRO A 38 -7.16 -14.60 12.26
C PRO A 38 -5.64 -14.60 12.01
N ASN A 39 -4.86 -14.33 13.06
CA ASN A 39 -3.39 -14.31 13.06
C ASN A 39 -2.74 -13.21 12.20
N GLY A 40 -3.48 -12.20 11.75
CA GLY A 40 -2.88 -11.14 10.96
C GLY A 40 -3.83 -10.21 10.25
N TRP A 41 -3.32 -9.66 9.16
CA TRP A 41 -3.98 -8.58 8.41
C TRP A 41 -3.84 -8.81 6.92
N LEU A 42 -4.92 -8.63 6.16
CA LEU A 42 -4.80 -8.35 4.73
C LEU A 42 -4.50 -6.87 4.58
N LEU A 43 -3.38 -6.55 3.95
CA LEU A 43 -3.03 -5.21 3.54
C LEU A 43 -3.24 -5.07 2.04
N ARG A 44 -4.05 -4.09 1.65
CA ARG A 44 -4.27 -3.73 0.25
C ARG A 44 -3.74 -2.34 -0.02
N HIS A 45 -2.84 -2.23 -0.99
CA HIS A 45 -2.40 -0.94 -1.51
C HIS A 45 -2.99 -0.70 -2.90
N ARG A 46 -3.50 0.52 -3.14
CA ARG A 46 -4.06 0.93 -4.42
C ARG A 46 -3.36 2.17 -4.91
N PHE A 47 -2.92 2.14 -6.15
CA PHE A 47 -2.44 3.30 -6.91
C PHE A 47 -3.49 3.67 -7.95
N MET A 48 -3.92 4.93 -7.97
CA MET A 48 -4.85 5.49 -8.94
C MET A 48 -4.17 6.62 -9.73
N GLY A 49 -3.95 6.38 -11.03
CA GLY A 49 -3.43 7.36 -11.98
C GLY A 49 -4.55 7.98 -12.81
N GLY A 50 -4.99 9.19 -12.43
CA GLY A 50 -6.03 9.92 -13.16
C GLY A 50 -7.37 9.17 -13.25
N LYS A 51 -8.07 9.29 -14.40
CA LYS A 51 -9.44 8.78 -14.59
C LYS A 51 -9.55 7.27 -14.83
N TYR A 52 -8.46 6.55 -15.14
CA TYR A 52 -8.57 5.23 -15.78
C TYR A 52 -7.63 4.13 -15.26
N PHE A 53 -6.73 4.40 -14.31
CA PHE A 53 -5.73 3.41 -13.91
C PHE A 53 -5.75 3.15 -12.42
N THR A 54 -6.39 2.07 -11.99
CA THR A 54 -6.20 1.50 -10.66
C THR A 54 -5.26 0.31 -10.77
N ARG A 55 -4.10 0.37 -10.12
CA ARG A 55 -3.36 -0.84 -9.75
C ARG A 55 -3.66 -1.12 -8.29
N SER A 56 -3.86 -2.39 -7.99
CA SER A 56 -4.09 -2.86 -6.63
C SER A 56 -3.23 -4.07 -6.40
N SER A 57 -2.61 -4.13 -5.23
CA SER A 57 -1.94 -5.32 -4.75
C SER A 57 -2.39 -5.59 -3.32
N ILE A 58 -2.44 -6.86 -2.95
CA ILE A 58 -2.89 -7.34 -1.65
C ILE A 58 -1.84 -8.32 -1.14
N ILE A 59 -1.49 -8.22 0.14
CA ILE A 59 -0.56 -9.12 0.81
C ILE A 59 -1.12 -9.46 2.19
N PHE A 60 -0.82 -10.66 2.68
CA PHE A 60 -1.06 -11.03 4.07
C PHE A 60 0.13 -10.60 4.92
N VAL A 61 -0.14 -9.99 6.07
CA VAL A 61 0.85 -9.60 7.06
C VAL A 61 0.58 -10.37 8.35
N PRO A 62 1.50 -11.24 8.80
CA PRO A 62 1.32 -11.98 10.05
C PRO A 62 1.40 -11.04 11.25
N ASP A 63 0.47 -11.24 12.19
CA ASP A 63 0.41 -10.57 13.48
C ASP A 63 -0.35 -11.49 14.47
N PRO A 64 0.26 -12.61 14.88
CA PRO A 64 -0.40 -13.60 15.74
C PRO A 64 -0.78 -13.04 17.12
N ALA A 65 -0.06 -12.03 17.59
CA ALA A 65 -0.33 -11.35 18.84
C ALA A 65 -1.37 -10.21 18.70
N HIS A 66 -1.88 -9.97 17.48
CA HIS A 66 -2.84 -8.91 17.19
C HIS A 66 -2.44 -7.53 17.71
N THR A 67 -1.15 -7.23 17.64
CA THR A 67 -0.56 -5.98 18.15
C THR A 67 -0.78 -4.78 17.23
N TRP A 68 -1.13 -5.01 15.97
CA TRP A 68 -1.40 -3.94 15.01
C TRP A 68 -2.84 -3.44 15.11
N GLU A 69 -3.18 -2.64 16.12
CA GLU A 69 -4.55 -2.19 16.32
C GLU A 69 -5.01 -1.19 15.25
N ALA A 70 -6.05 -1.53 14.48
CA ALA A 70 -6.53 -0.77 13.31
C ALA A 70 -6.68 0.75 13.52
N ASP A 71 -7.17 1.18 14.69
CA ASP A 71 -7.41 2.60 15.02
C ASP A 71 -6.10 3.34 15.40
N HIS A 72 -5.04 2.60 15.71
CA HIS A 72 -3.73 3.10 16.08
C HIS A 72 -2.65 2.77 15.04
N ILE A 73 -3.03 2.21 13.88
CA ILE A 73 -2.07 1.92 12.82
C ILE A 73 -1.58 3.22 12.21
N GLU A 74 -0.38 3.60 12.61
CA GLU A 74 0.37 4.64 11.94
C GLU A 74 1.01 4.05 10.66
N VAL A 75 0.29 4.15 9.54
CA VAL A 75 0.85 3.76 8.24
C VAL A 75 1.80 4.85 7.76
N GLN A 76 3.09 4.63 7.95
CA GLN A 76 4.14 5.45 7.36
C GLN A 76 4.88 4.66 6.27
N TRP A 77 4.61 5.01 5.00
CA TRP A 77 5.40 4.50 3.89
C TRP A 77 6.70 5.29 3.76
N GLU A 78 7.82 4.66 4.05
CA GLU A 78 9.14 5.23 3.86
C GLU A 78 9.65 4.92 2.46
N ARG A 79 10.04 5.95 1.69
CA ARG A 79 10.69 5.79 0.37
C ARG A 79 12.16 5.44 0.58
N ILE A 80 12.57 4.25 0.14
CA ILE A 80 13.97 3.77 0.28
C ILE A 80 14.73 3.73 -1.05
N TYR A 81 14.01 3.72 -2.17
CA TYR A 81 14.59 3.80 -3.50
C TYR A 81 13.66 4.57 -4.44
N SER A 82 14.21 5.39 -5.32
CA SER A 82 13.45 6.07 -6.36
C SER A 82 14.35 6.32 -7.56
N ARG A 83 13.84 6.01 -8.75
CA ARG A 83 14.47 6.39 -10.01
C ARG A 83 13.43 6.91 -10.98
N LYS A 84 13.80 7.99 -11.67
CA LYS A 84 12.97 8.60 -12.70
C LYS A 84 13.84 8.89 -13.92
N THR A 85 13.40 8.37 -15.06
CA THR A 85 14.01 8.62 -16.37
C THR A 85 12.92 9.14 -17.32
N PRO A 86 13.28 9.60 -18.54
CA PRO A 86 12.29 9.92 -19.57
C PRO A 86 11.40 8.72 -20.00
N ASN A 87 11.83 7.49 -19.70
CA ASN A 87 11.20 6.27 -20.17
C ASN A 87 10.44 5.50 -19.09
N HIS A 88 10.82 5.65 -17.82
CA HIS A 88 10.14 5.00 -16.71
C HIS A 88 10.30 5.75 -15.39
N VAL A 89 9.39 5.46 -14.47
CA VAL A 89 9.45 5.82 -13.05
C VAL A 89 9.40 4.53 -12.26
N GLU A 90 10.29 4.39 -11.30
CA GLU A 90 10.27 3.30 -10.34
C GLU A 90 10.54 3.80 -8.94
N TYR A 91 9.93 3.16 -7.97
CA TYR A 91 10.23 3.42 -6.58
C TYR A 91 9.92 2.23 -5.70
N THR A 92 10.67 2.14 -4.61
CA THR A 92 10.47 1.17 -3.55
C THR A 92 10.21 1.92 -2.26
N ASN A 93 9.08 1.61 -1.65
CA ASN A 93 8.77 2.01 -0.29
C ASN A 93 8.80 0.80 0.63
N ARG A 94 8.98 1.03 1.91
CA ARG A 94 8.72 0.05 2.96
C ARG A 94 7.72 0.60 3.97
N LEU A 95 6.99 -0.31 4.60
CA LEU A 95 6.10 -0.05 5.73
C LEU A 95 6.48 -1.01 6.85
N LYS A 96 6.74 -0.45 8.03
CA LYS A 96 6.98 -1.25 9.22
C LYS A 96 5.69 -1.96 9.65
N THR A 97 5.79 -3.23 10.00
CA THR A 97 4.70 -4.04 10.58
C THR A 97 5.20 -4.70 11.86
N PRO A 98 4.32 -5.30 12.71
CA PRO A 98 4.78 -5.85 13.98
C PRO A 98 5.85 -6.93 13.86
N GLN A 99 5.76 -7.77 12.82
CA GLN A 99 6.64 -8.91 12.61
C GLN A 99 7.66 -8.68 11.49
N GLY A 100 7.74 -7.48 10.92
CA GLY A 100 8.72 -7.19 9.86
C GLY A 100 8.35 -6.00 8.99
N TRP A 101 8.45 -6.17 7.68
CA TRP A 101 8.28 -5.12 6.69
C TRP A 101 7.37 -5.54 5.55
N VAL A 102 6.56 -4.61 5.05
CA VAL A 102 5.95 -4.71 3.72
C VAL A 102 6.72 -3.82 2.77
N ILE A 103 7.27 -4.40 1.71
CA ILE A 103 7.90 -3.71 0.61
C ILE A 103 6.87 -3.45 -0.47
N LYS A 104 6.75 -2.20 -0.89
CA LYS A 104 5.92 -1.76 -2.01
C LYS A 104 6.83 -1.32 -3.14
N GLU A 105 6.76 -2.01 -4.27
CA GLU A 105 7.47 -1.60 -5.47
C GLU A 105 6.46 -1.12 -6.51
N PHE A 106 6.82 -0.02 -7.13
CA PHE A 106 6.06 0.57 -8.21
C PHE A 106 6.97 0.75 -9.39
N PHE A 107 6.49 0.36 -10.56
CA PHE A 107 7.18 0.59 -11.82
C PHE A 107 6.17 1.09 -12.85
N SER A 108 6.51 2.12 -13.60
CA SER A 108 5.65 2.65 -14.65
C SER A 108 6.48 3.15 -15.83
N THR A 109 6.26 2.58 -17.02
CA THR A 109 6.75 3.15 -18.29
C THR A 109 5.76 4.13 -18.91
N LYS A 110 4.60 4.28 -18.29
CA LYS A 110 3.55 5.18 -18.76
C LYS A 110 3.99 6.64 -18.60
N ARG A 111 4.08 7.35 -19.73
CA ARG A 111 4.34 8.81 -19.75
C ARG A 111 3.07 9.58 -19.39
N SER A 112 3.24 10.79 -18.85
CA SER A 112 2.10 11.70 -18.59
C SER A 112 1.29 11.89 -19.87
N ALA A 113 -0.03 11.71 -19.80
CA ALA A 113 -0.99 11.77 -20.91
C ALA A 113 -0.88 10.67 -22.00
N SER A 114 0.06 9.73 -21.93
CA SER A 114 0.11 8.61 -22.88
C SER A 114 -0.94 7.55 -22.55
N LYS A 115 -1.51 6.89 -23.56
CA LYS A 115 -2.30 5.65 -23.38
C LYS A 115 -1.40 4.42 -23.29
N GLU A 116 -0.20 4.50 -23.84
CA GLU A 116 0.79 3.43 -23.93
C GLU A 116 1.67 3.31 -22.68
N GLY A 117 2.29 2.14 -22.52
CA GLY A 117 3.11 1.78 -21.37
C GLY A 117 2.37 0.91 -20.35
N THR A 118 3.12 0.42 -19.37
CA THR A 118 2.60 -0.42 -18.28
C THR A 118 2.82 0.24 -16.94
N THR A 119 2.01 -0.18 -15.97
CA THR A 119 2.20 0.14 -14.57
C THR A 119 2.11 -1.15 -13.79
N CYS A 120 3.06 -1.38 -12.90
CA CYS A 120 3.13 -2.51 -12.00
C CYS A 120 3.17 -1.99 -10.57
N LEU A 121 2.44 -2.67 -9.69
CA LEU A 121 2.43 -2.45 -8.25
C LEU A 121 2.51 -3.83 -7.59
N SER A 122 3.58 -4.09 -6.86
CA SER A 122 3.76 -5.30 -6.06
C SER A 122 3.82 -4.94 -4.58
N LEU A 123 3.37 -5.88 -3.76
CA LEU A 123 3.60 -5.88 -2.33
C LEU A 123 4.28 -7.19 -1.98
N THR A 124 5.35 -7.11 -1.22
CA THR A 124 6.11 -8.25 -0.72
C THR A 124 6.24 -8.11 0.78
N TYR A 125 5.94 -9.16 1.53
CA TYR A 125 6.18 -9.18 2.96
C TYR A 125 7.53 -9.85 3.26
N PHE A 126 8.28 -9.27 4.20
CA PHE A 126 9.55 -9.76 4.70
C PHE A 126 9.48 -9.84 6.22
N GLU A 127 9.74 -11.03 6.78
CA GLU A 127 9.81 -11.22 8.23
C GLU A 127 11.11 -10.63 8.76
N ASP A 128 10.99 -9.78 9.78
CA ASP A 128 12.11 -9.09 10.44
C ASP A 128 11.63 -8.62 11.81
N LYS A 129 11.44 -9.57 12.73
CA LYS A 129 10.82 -9.33 14.05
C LYS A 129 11.56 -8.28 14.87
N ASP A 130 12.89 -8.22 14.71
CA ASP A 130 13.76 -7.29 15.42
C ASP A 130 14.01 -5.99 14.64
N HIS A 131 13.40 -5.85 13.45
CA HIS A 131 13.54 -4.71 12.54
C HIS A 131 15.00 -4.32 12.26
N GLN A 132 15.87 -5.32 12.11
CA GLN A 132 17.31 -5.12 11.90
C GLN A 132 17.64 -4.64 10.50
N TRP A 133 16.71 -4.72 9.54
CA TRP A 133 16.91 -4.18 8.21
C TRP A 133 16.86 -2.64 8.20
N VAL A 134 17.98 -2.03 8.57
CA VAL A 134 18.27 -0.62 8.36
C VAL A 134 18.91 -0.46 6.98
N GLY A 135 18.21 0.22 6.07
CA GLY A 135 18.57 0.27 4.65
C GLY A 135 20.03 0.62 4.44
N VAL A 136 20.76 -0.24 3.74
CA VAL A 136 22.05 0.11 3.16
C VAL A 136 21.76 1.25 2.20
N ARG A 137 22.25 2.46 2.51
CA ARG A 137 22.27 3.56 1.53
C ARG A 137 23.13 3.07 0.37
N LEU A 138 22.48 2.57 -0.67
CA LEU A 138 23.15 2.33 -1.94
C LEU A 138 23.44 3.72 -2.51
N PHE A 139 24.73 4.06 -2.51
CA PHE A 139 25.29 5.32 -2.99
C PHE A 139 24.87 5.65 -4.42
#